data_AF-A0A7C3BD62-F1
#
_entry.id   AF-A0A7C3BD62-F1
#
_cell.length_a   1.000
_cell.length_b   1.000
_cell.length_c   1.000
_cell.angle_alpha   90.00
_cell.angle_beta   90.00
_cell.angle_gamma   90.00
#
_symmetry.space_group_name_H-M   'P 1'
#
loop_
_entity.id
_entity.type
_entity.pdbx_description
1 polymer ?
#
loop_
_entity_poly.entity_id
_entity_poly.type
_entity_poly.pdbx_seq_one_letter_code
_entity_poly.pdbx_strand_id
1 'polypeptide(L)'
;LTRFAIESAPRGYQGGITFALVATLGTMQLFFGYVENYTLITLGMMVYLWLAWRCLAGRLTPLWPAIVLAITHGLHPSTIVLAPSLVYLGWVWARQAERRRYGSALWRIVLPMLLVAGGVILLMEAGGHGLNYLFGEDRPGGGDGRWFVPLFETTTRWEHYTMFSWGHLVDILNEQLLTAPVVLPALALLAAMAWTRVRETSHWTRLLLLASGCYLLFTWTWNPDYGGQRDWDLFAPAAVPLALLLADRLMAALPEAEAYVQVGIGLVAAQAFHTIAWIYQNTQPWSWPQG
;
A
#
# COMPACT_ATOMS: atom_id res chain seq x y z
N LEU A 1 -18.64 4.47 25.52
CA LEU A 1 -17.35 4.72 24.82
C LEU A 1 -17.28 4.10 23.41
N THR A 2 -18.18 3.18 23.06
CA THR A 2 -18.34 2.60 21.70
C THR A 2 -19.28 3.38 20.76
N ARG A 3 -19.93 4.46 21.24
CA ARG A 3 -20.85 5.30 20.43
C ARG A 3 -20.20 6.49 19.74
N PHE A 4 -18.98 6.90 20.12
CA PHE A 4 -18.34 8.08 19.55
C PHE A 4 -17.60 7.84 18.21
N ALA A 5 -17.41 6.58 17.81
CA ALA A 5 -16.65 6.23 16.60
C ALA A 5 -17.52 5.98 15.35
N ILE A 6 -18.86 6.02 15.48
CA ILE A 6 -19.79 5.66 14.39
C ILE A 6 -20.54 6.90 13.83
N GLU A 7 -20.51 8.05 14.51
CA GLU A 7 -21.35 9.21 14.16
C GLU A 7 -20.77 10.22 13.18
N SER A 8 -19.48 10.18 12.83
CA SER A 8 -18.93 11.07 11.81
C SER A 8 -18.81 10.36 10.48
N ALA A 9 -19.91 10.32 9.72
CA ALA A 9 -19.75 10.37 8.27
C ALA A 9 -18.80 11.54 7.97
N PRO A 10 -17.73 11.36 7.18
CA PRO A 10 -16.83 12.45 6.88
C PRO A 10 -17.65 13.63 6.38
N ARG A 11 -17.47 14.81 6.96
CA ARG A 11 -18.05 16.01 6.36
C ARG A 11 -17.57 16.09 4.91
N GLY A 12 -18.39 16.57 3.97
CA GLY A 12 -18.09 16.49 2.53
C GLY A 12 -16.65 16.92 2.16
N TYR A 13 -16.11 17.93 2.85
CA TYR A 13 -14.74 18.40 2.67
C TYR A 13 -13.65 17.40 3.12
N GLN A 14 -13.88 16.61 4.18
CA GLN A 14 -12.92 15.60 4.67
C GLN A 14 -12.74 14.49 3.63
N GLY A 15 -13.87 14.01 3.08
CA GLY A 15 -13.86 13.05 1.98
C GLY A 15 -13.19 13.63 0.73
N GLY A 16 -13.48 14.88 0.39
CA GLY A 16 -12.86 15.58 -0.75
C GLY A 16 -11.35 15.69 -0.65
N ILE A 17 -10.81 16.15 0.49
CA ILE A 17 -9.36 16.24 0.72
C ILE A 17 -8.70 14.85 0.72
N THR A 18 -9.31 13.86 1.37
CA THR A 18 -8.77 12.48 1.39
C THR A 18 -8.68 11.91 -0.02
N PHE A 19 -9.75 12.06 -0.80
CA PHE A 19 -9.78 11.66 -2.20
C PHE A 19 -8.71 12.38 -3.00
N ALA A 20 -8.61 13.71 -2.88
CA ALA A 20 -7.64 14.51 -3.60
C ALA A 20 -6.19 14.14 -3.25
N LEU A 21 -5.90 13.84 -1.97
CA LEU A 21 -4.58 13.35 -1.55
C LEU A 21 -4.23 12.00 -2.20
N VAL A 22 -5.19 11.08 -2.36
CA VAL A 22 -4.90 9.82 -3.05
C VAL A 22 -4.82 10.02 -4.56
N ALA A 23 -5.74 10.77 -5.15
CA ALA A 23 -5.84 11.03 -6.58
C ALA A 23 -4.71 11.89 -7.15
N THR A 24 -3.85 12.45 -6.30
CA THR A 24 -2.69 13.24 -6.70
C THR A 24 -1.36 12.58 -6.34
N LEU A 25 -1.35 11.32 -5.89
CA LEU A 25 -0.10 10.57 -5.67
C LEU A 25 0.66 10.36 -6.98
N GLY A 26 1.99 10.29 -6.92
CA GLY A 26 2.82 9.94 -8.08
C GLY A 26 2.50 8.55 -8.63
N THR A 27 2.03 7.64 -7.77
CA THR A 27 1.47 6.32 -8.12
C THR A 27 0.35 6.39 -9.15
N MET A 28 -0.32 7.54 -9.30
CA MET A 28 -1.34 7.72 -10.34
C MET A 28 -0.77 7.52 -11.75
N GLN A 29 0.54 7.65 -11.96
CA GLN A 29 1.22 7.31 -13.22
C GLN A 29 0.89 5.90 -13.72
N LEU A 30 0.65 4.93 -12.83
CA LEU A 30 0.23 3.58 -13.21
C LEU A 30 -1.07 3.57 -14.05
N PHE A 31 -1.93 4.57 -13.89
CA PHE A 31 -3.21 4.67 -14.59
C PHE A 31 -3.09 5.41 -15.93
N PHE A 32 -1.90 5.88 -16.32
CA PHE A 32 -1.66 6.62 -17.57
C PHE A 32 -0.83 5.80 -18.56
N GLY A 33 -1.44 4.74 -19.11
CA GLY A 33 -0.83 3.93 -20.18
C GLY A 33 0.21 2.91 -19.71
N TYR A 34 0.33 2.70 -18.40
CA TYR A 34 1.20 1.67 -17.84
C TYR A 34 0.60 0.27 -18.08
N VAL A 35 1.43 -0.65 -18.59
CA VAL A 35 0.96 -1.95 -19.12
C VAL A 35 0.99 -3.06 -18.05
N GLU A 36 1.75 -2.88 -16.97
CA GLU A 36 1.93 -3.93 -15.97
C GLU A 36 0.75 -4.07 -15.00
N ASN A 37 0.74 -5.18 -14.27
CA ASN A 37 -0.35 -5.54 -13.34
C ASN A 37 -0.46 -4.62 -12.11
N TYR A 38 0.48 -3.70 -11.91
CA TYR A 38 0.52 -2.80 -10.74
C TYR A 38 -0.69 -1.88 -10.66
N THR A 39 -1.29 -1.52 -11.80
CA THR A 39 -2.55 -0.76 -11.85
C THR A 39 -3.70 -1.53 -11.23
N LEU A 40 -3.82 -2.82 -11.56
CA LEU A 40 -4.87 -3.69 -11.05
C LEU A 40 -4.72 -3.94 -9.55
N ILE A 41 -3.49 -4.16 -9.07
CA ILE A 41 -3.27 -4.42 -7.64
C ILE A 41 -3.40 -3.15 -6.80
N THR A 42 -3.05 -1.98 -7.35
CA THR A 42 -3.28 -0.69 -6.69
C THR A 42 -4.78 -0.45 -6.52
N LEU A 43 -5.57 -0.71 -7.57
CA LEU A 43 -7.04 -0.64 -7.48
C LEU A 43 -7.58 -1.67 -6.47
N GLY A 44 -7.13 -2.92 -6.54
CA GLY A 44 -7.50 -3.97 -5.59
C GLY A 44 -7.20 -3.59 -4.14
N MET A 45 -6.04 -2.98 -3.88
CA MET A 45 -5.66 -2.43 -2.58
C MET A 45 -6.58 -1.30 -2.13
N MET A 46 -6.92 -0.35 -3.00
CA MET A 46 -7.84 0.74 -2.68
C MET A 46 -9.23 0.21 -2.31
N VAL A 47 -9.74 -0.76 -3.06
CA VAL A 47 -11.02 -1.43 -2.78
C VAL A 47 -10.95 -2.22 -1.47
N TYR A 48 -9.85 -2.94 -1.22
CA TYR A 48 -9.60 -3.65 0.03
C TYR A 48 -9.66 -2.69 1.24
N LEU A 49 -8.91 -1.59 1.19
CA LEU A 49 -8.85 -0.60 2.28
C LEU A 49 -10.21 0.06 2.52
N TRP A 50 -10.95 0.38 1.44
CA TRP A 50 -12.32 0.89 1.55
C TRP A 50 -13.27 -0.12 2.21
N LEU A 51 -13.25 -1.39 1.80
CA LEU A 51 -14.05 -2.46 2.40
C LEU A 51 -13.65 -2.72 3.86
N ALA A 52 -12.35 -2.64 4.18
CA ALA A 52 -11.84 -2.76 5.53
C ALA A 52 -12.37 -1.64 6.44
N TRP A 53 -12.38 -0.39 5.96
CA TRP A 53 -13.01 0.73 6.66
C TRP A 53 -14.50 0.49 6.91
N ARG A 54 -15.24 0.03 5.88
CA ARG A 54 -16.67 -0.33 6.01
C ARG A 54 -16.90 -1.47 7.01
N CYS A 55 -16.00 -2.44 7.07
CA CYS A 55 -16.02 -3.54 8.03
C CYS A 55 -15.78 -3.03 9.47
N LEU A 56 -14.81 -2.14 9.67
CA LEU A 56 -14.56 -1.51 10.99
C LEU A 56 -15.71 -0.60 11.43
N ALA A 57 -16.44 0.00 10.48
CA ALA A 57 -17.66 0.74 10.76
C ALA A 57 -18.89 -0.15 11.05
N GLY A 58 -18.71 -1.46 11.15
CA GLY A 58 -19.79 -2.43 11.42
C GLY A 58 -20.75 -2.64 10.25
N ARG A 59 -20.46 -2.12 9.06
CA ARG A 59 -21.36 -2.19 7.89
C ARG A 59 -21.17 -3.45 7.06
N LEU A 60 -20.03 -4.13 7.22
CA LEU A 60 -19.68 -5.34 6.49
C LEU A 60 -19.02 -6.37 7.42
N THR A 61 -18.91 -7.61 6.93
CA THR A 61 -18.12 -8.66 7.56
C THR A 61 -16.73 -8.74 6.90
N PRO A 62 -15.72 -9.38 7.53
CA PRO A 62 -14.37 -9.49 6.96
C PRO A 62 -14.29 -10.33 5.68
N LEU A 63 -15.38 -11.01 5.28
CA LEU A 63 -15.45 -11.81 4.06
C LEU A 63 -15.16 -10.98 2.80
N TRP A 64 -15.75 -9.80 2.69
CA TRP A 64 -15.60 -8.94 1.51
C TRP A 64 -14.18 -8.39 1.32
N PRO A 65 -13.55 -7.75 2.34
CA PRO A 65 -12.15 -7.37 2.22
C PRO A 65 -11.22 -8.58 2.01
N ALA A 66 -11.53 -9.75 2.59
CA ALA A 66 -10.76 -10.96 2.35
C ALA A 66 -10.85 -11.46 0.89
N ILE A 67 -12.04 -11.45 0.28
CA ILE A 67 -12.22 -11.81 -1.14
C ILE A 67 -11.41 -10.88 -2.04
N VAL A 68 -11.53 -9.56 -1.84
CA VAL A 68 -10.81 -8.59 -2.67
C VAL A 68 -9.30 -8.74 -2.51
N LEU A 69 -8.81 -8.88 -1.26
CA LEU A 69 -7.39 -9.06 -1.04
C LEU A 69 -6.89 -10.40 -1.59
N ALA A 70 -7.68 -11.48 -1.49
CA ALA A 70 -7.34 -12.78 -2.09
C ALA A 70 -7.19 -12.69 -3.62
N ILE A 71 -8.13 -12.04 -4.31
CA ILE A 71 -8.04 -11.77 -5.75
C ILE A 71 -6.80 -10.93 -6.05
N THR A 72 -6.53 -9.90 -5.23
CA THR A 72 -5.36 -9.03 -5.38
C THR A 72 -4.04 -9.81 -5.25
N HIS A 73 -3.95 -10.77 -4.31
CA HIS A 73 -2.81 -11.68 -4.21
C HIS A 73 -2.62 -12.53 -5.47
N GLY A 74 -3.74 -13.01 -6.04
CA GLY A 74 -3.72 -13.78 -7.28
C GLY A 74 -3.27 -12.98 -8.50
N LEU A 75 -3.48 -11.66 -8.48
CA LEU A 75 -2.99 -10.74 -9.53
C LEU A 75 -1.49 -10.43 -9.36
N HIS A 76 -1.04 -10.22 -8.12
CA HIS A 76 0.38 -10.02 -7.84
C HIS A 76 0.75 -10.41 -6.38
N PRO A 77 1.75 -11.28 -6.18
CA PRO A 77 2.18 -11.74 -4.85
C PRO A 77 2.71 -10.64 -3.92
N SER A 78 3.22 -9.52 -4.44
CA SER A 78 3.71 -8.41 -3.60
C SER A 78 2.65 -7.89 -2.63
N THR A 79 1.35 -8.09 -2.93
CA THR A 79 0.26 -7.67 -2.05
C THR A 79 0.08 -8.53 -0.80
N ILE A 80 0.78 -9.67 -0.69
CA ILE A 80 0.78 -10.56 0.50
C ILE A 80 1.20 -9.82 1.76
N VAL A 81 2.00 -8.76 1.59
CA VAL A 81 2.45 -7.87 2.67
C VAL A 81 1.28 -7.17 3.38
N LEU A 82 0.09 -7.11 2.78
CA LEU A 82 -1.12 -6.58 3.40
C LEU A 82 -1.83 -7.59 4.32
N ALA A 83 -1.50 -8.88 4.27
CA ALA A 83 -2.17 -9.92 5.04
C ALA A 83 -2.21 -9.65 6.57
N PRO A 84 -1.15 -9.12 7.22
CA PRO A 84 -1.22 -8.74 8.63
C PRO A 84 -2.34 -7.74 8.96
N SER A 85 -2.62 -6.79 8.05
CA SER A 85 -3.71 -5.83 8.22
C SER A 85 -5.09 -6.48 8.15
N LEU A 86 -5.27 -7.54 7.33
CA LEU A 86 -6.51 -8.32 7.25
C LEU A 86 -6.70 -9.21 8.48
N VAL A 87 -5.63 -9.83 8.99
CA VAL A 87 -5.66 -10.59 10.24
C VAL A 87 -6.08 -9.69 11.40
N TYR A 88 -5.49 -8.49 11.48
CA TYR A 88 -5.88 -7.48 12.45
C TYR A 88 -7.36 -7.08 12.31
N LEU A 89 -7.85 -6.86 11.09
CA LEU A 89 -9.27 -6.57 10.83
C LEU A 89 -10.19 -7.68 11.37
N GLY A 90 -9.87 -8.94 11.07
CA GLY A 90 -10.61 -10.10 11.57
C GLY A 90 -10.63 -10.19 13.09
N TRP A 91 -9.49 -9.89 13.73
CA TRP A 91 -9.37 -9.85 15.19
C TRP A 91 -10.24 -8.76 15.82
N VAL A 92 -10.20 -7.52 15.28
CA VAL A 92 -11.05 -6.42 15.76
C VAL A 92 -12.53 -6.78 15.59
N TRP A 93 -12.92 -7.25 14.41
CA TRP A 93 -14.30 -7.63 14.12
C TRP A 93 -14.81 -8.73 15.06
N ALA A 94 -13.99 -9.76 15.33
CA ALA A 94 -14.35 -10.85 16.24
C ALA A 94 -14.54 -10.38 17.69
N ARG A 95 -13.83 -9.33 18.12
CA ARG A 95 -13.94 -8.73 19.46
C ARG A 95 -15.15 -7.81 19.60
N GLN A 96 -15.57 -7.15 18.52
CA GLN A 96 -16.70 -6.20 18.53
C GLN A 96 -18.06 -6.90 18.46
N ALA A 97 -18.14 -8.13 17.95
CA ALA A 97 -19.38 -8.90 17.93
C ALA A 97 -19.84 -9.27 19.35
N GLU A 98 -21.13 -9.06 19.66
CA GLU A 98 -21.76 -9.37 20.97
C GLU A 98 -21.48 -10.81 21.47
N ARG A 99 -21.24 -11.73 20.53
CA ARG A 99 -20.68 -13.06 20.82
C ARG A 99 -19.30 -13.11 20.17
N ARG A 100 -18.25 -13.41 20.95
CA ARG A 100 -16.87 -13.59 20.46
C ARG A 100 -16.85 -14.65 19.34
N ARG A 101 -16.80 -14.21 18.09
CA ARG A 101 -17.00 -15.04 16.89
C ARG A 101 -15.68 -15.36 16.17
N TYR A 102 -14.62 -15.69 16.92
CA TYR A 102 -13.28 -15.93 16.35
C TYR A 102 -13.28 -17.00 15.25
N GLY A 103 -13.95 -18.13 15.45
CA GLY A 103 -14.05 -19.17 14.43
C GLY A 103 -14.75 -18.70 13.15
N SER A 104 -15.79 -17.87 13.26
CA SER A 104 -16.46 -17.30 12.07
C SER A 104 -15.59 -16.27 11.37
N ALA A 105 -14.82 -15.47 12.11
CA ALA A 105 -13.88 -14.51 11.54
C ALA A 105 -12.76 -15.24 10.76
N LEU A 106 -12.21 -16.30 11.34
CA LEU A 106 -11.19 -17.13 10.71
C LEU A 106 -11.67 -17.71 9.38
N TRP A 107 -12.83 -18.36 9.35
CA TRP A 107 -13.35 -18.95 8.10
C TRP A 107 -13.66 -17.90 7.02
N ARG A 108 -14.15 -16.71 7.41
CA ARG A 108 -14.39 -15.61 6.47
C ARG A 108 -13.12 -15.05 5.84
N ILE A 109 -11.96 -15.24 6.47
CA ILE A 109 -10.66 -14.81 5.95
C ILE A 109 -9.97 -15.94 5.20
N VAL A 110 -9.88 -17.13 5.80
CA VAL A 110 -9.12 -18.27 5.26
C VAL A 110 -9.77 -18.84 4.00
N LEU A 111 -11.11 -18.96 3.96
CA LEU A 111 -11.78 -19.60 2.84
C LEU A 111 -11.55 -18.85 1.51
N PRO A 112 -11.74 -17.52 1.39
CA PRO A 112 -11.41 -16.81 0.15
C PRO A 112 -9.94 -16.96 -0.26
N MET A 113 -9.02 -16.91 0.71
CA MET A 113 -7.58 -17.05 0.45
C MET A 113 -7.25 -18.43 -0.14
N LEU A 114 -7.79 -19.51 0.45
CA LEU A 114 -7.58 -20.86 -0.05
C LEU A 114 -8.23 -21.08 -1.41
N LEU A 115 -9.42 -20.54 -1.65
CA LEU A 115 -10.12 -20.69 -2.92
C LEU A 115 -9.36 -19.99 -4.06
N VAL A 116 -8.92 -18.75 -3.85
CA VAL A 116 -8.16 -18.03 -4.88
C VAL A 116 -6.78 -18.64 -5.07
N ALA A 117 -6.04 -18.95 -4.00
CA ALA A 117 -4.73 -19.59 -4.10
C ALA A 117 -4.83 -20.96 -4.82
N GLY A 118 -5.82 -21.79 -4.46
CA GLY A 118 -6.08 -23.04 -5.14
C GLY A 118 -6.45 -22.86 -6.61
N GLY A 119 -7.28 -21.86 -6.94
CA GLY A 119 -7.63 -21.53 -8.32
C GLY A 119 -6.42 -21.08 -9.15
N VAL A 120 -5.54 -20.25 -8.59
CA VAL A 120 -4.30 -19.81 -9.23
C VAL A 120 -3.37 -21.00 -9.46
N ILE A 121 -3.15 -21.85 -8.45
CA ILE A 121 -2.32 -23.05 -8.58
C ILE A 121 -2.88 -23.99 -9.65
N LEU A 122 -4.20 -24.24 -9.66
CA LEU A 122 -4.82 -25.09 -10.68
C LEU A 122 -4.68 -24.50 -12.09
N LEU A 123 -4.80 -23.18 -12.25
CA LEU A 123 -4.59 -22.50 -13.51
C LEU A 123 -3.13 -22.62 -13.98
N MET A 124 -2.18 -22.43 -13.07
CA MET A 124 -0.75 -22.59 -13.32
C MET A 124 -0.41 -24.01 -13.77
N GLU A 125 -0.90 -25.02 -13.05
CA GLU A 125 -0.72 -26.44 -13.40
C GLU A 125 -1.34 -26.76 -14.77
N ALA A 126 -2.56 -26.29 -15.04
CA ALA A 126 -3.23 -26.49 -16.32
C ALA A 126 -2.51 -25.78 -17.49
N GLY A 127 -1.84 -24.66 -17.21
CA GLY A 127 -1.04 -23.90 -18.16
C GLY A 127 0.39 -24.43 -18.37
N GLY A 128 0.79 -25.49 -17.65
CA GLY A 128 2.14 -26.05 -17.74
C GLY A 128 3.22 -25.30 -16.95
N HIS A 129 2.84 -24.25 -16.20
CA HIS A 129 3.72 -23.47 -15.30
C HIS A 129 3.40 -23.75 -13.83
N GLY A 130 3.19 -25.03 -13.50
CA GLY A 130 2.79 -25.50 -12.18
C GLY A 130 3.85 -25.28 -11.09
N LEU A 131 3.62 -25.91 -9.92
CA LEU A 131 4.49 -25.77 -8.75
C LEU A 131 5.94 -26.15 -9.05
N ASN A 132 6.18 -27.12 -9.93
CA ASN A 132 7.54 -27.52 -10.32
C ASN A 132 8.32 -26.38 -11.00
N TYR A 133 7.66 -25.58 -11.84
CA TYR A 133 8.27 -24.42 -12.48
C TYR A 133 8.46 -23.28 -11.48
N LEU A 134 7.46 -23.03 -10.63
CA LEU A 134 7.55 -22.01 -9.56
C LEU A 134 8.71 -22.26 -8.58
N PHE A 135 9.09 -23.51 -8.32
CA PHE A 135 10.25 -23.84 -7.48
C PHE A 135 11.54 -24.07 -8.29
N GLY A 136 11.48 -23.99 -9.62
CA GLY A 136 12.58 -24.22 -10.53
C GLY A 136 12.91 -22.98 -11.36
N GLU A 137 12.52 -23.01 -12.63
CA GLU A 137 12.85 -21.99 -13.64
C GLU A 137 12.15 -20.65 -13.39
N ASP A 138 10.89 -20.68 -12.95
CA ASP A 138 10.04 -19.50 -12.73
C ASP A 138 10.07 -19.05 -11.25
N ARG A 139 11.14 -19.38 -10.52
CA ARG A 139 11.22 -19.03 -9.10
C ARG A 139 11.23 -17.52 -8.89
N PRO A 140 10.55 -17.00 -7.85
CA PRO A 140 10.50 -15.56 -7.63
C PRO A 140 11.88 -14.99 -7.25
N GLY A 141 11.99 -13.65 -7.25
CA GLY A 141 13.27 -12.95 -7.05
C GLY A 141 14.02 -12.67 -8.35
N GLY A 142 13.29 -12.56 -9.46
CA GLY A 142 13.78 -12.08 -10.74
C GLY A 142 14.95 -12.87 -11.34
N GLY A 143 15.89 -12.19 -11.97
CA GLY A 143 16.93 -12.73 -12.85
C GLY A 143 18.00 -13.59 -12.18
N ASP A 144 18.11 -13.57 -10.85
CA ASP A 144 18.94 -14.51 -10.07
C ASP A 144 18.14 -15.34 -9.05
N GLY A 145 16.82 -15.14 -8.98
CA GLY A 145 15.92 -15.79 -8.05
C GLY A 145 16.20 -15.44 -6.59
N ARG A 146 16.72 -14.24 -6.30
CA ARG A 146 16.93 -13.72 -4.94
C ARG A 146 15.89 -12.67 -4.62
N TRP A 147 15.14 -12.93 -3.55
CA TRP A 147 13.97 -12.12 -3.23
C TRP A 147 14.34 -10.85 -2.47
N PHE A 148 15.44 -10.89 -1.72
CA PHE A 148 15.77 -9.87 -0.75
C PHE A 148 17.09 -9.19 -1.06
N VAL A 149 17.15 -7.89 -0.78
CA VAL A 149 18.38 -7.12 -0.81
C VAL A 149 19.40 -7.80 0.12
N PRO A 150 20.64 -8.08 -0.34
CA PRO A 150 21.62 -8.76 0.49
C PRO A 150 22.04 -7.90 1.68
N LEU A 151 22.28 -8.53 2.83
CA LEU A 151 22.61 -7.80 4.05
C LEU A 151 23.98 -7.12 3.99
N PHE A 152 24.98 -7.77 3.40
CA PHE A 152 26.39 -7.37 3.56
C PHE A 152 27.22 -7.35 2.28
N GLU A 153 26.89 -8.16 1.27
CA GLU A 153 27.70 -8.27 0.06
C GLU A 153 26.81 -8.53 -1.15
N THR A 154 27.07 -7.82 -2.24
CA THR A 154 26.46 -8.08 -3.55
C THR A 154 27.30 -9.12 -4.28
N THR A 155 26.67 -10.15 -4.81
CA THR A 155 27.34 -11.28 -5.47
C THR A 155 26.78 -11.57 -6.87
N THR A 156 25.74 -10.85 -7.30
CA THR A 156 25.20 -10.93 -8.66
C THR A 156 25.11 -9.54 -9.28
N ARG A 157 24.92 -9.49 -10.60
CA ARG A 157 24.68 -8.24 -11.34
C ARG A 157 23.30 -7.63 -11.10
N TRP A 158 22.40 -8.36 -10.43
CA TRP A 158 21.03 -7.93 -10.13
C TRP A 158 20.92 -7.32 -8.72
N GLU A 159 22.03 -7.29 -7.99
CA GLU A 159 22.14 -6.68 -6.67
C GLU A 159 22.92 -5.36 -6.77
N HIS A 160 22.21 -4.23 -6.74
CA HIS A 160 22.82 -2.90 -6.91
C HIS A 160 23.42 -2.33 -5.62
N TYR A 161 23.00 -2.84 -4.47
CA TYR A 161 23.39 -2.37 -3.15
C TYR A 161 23.12 -3.40 -2.06
N THR A 162 23.69 -3.17 -0.87
CA THR A 162 23.37 -3.94 0.34
C THR A 162 22.33 -3.22 1.20
N MET A 163 21.61 -3.95 2.06
CA MET A 163 20.43 -3.50 2.78
C MET A 163 20.67 -2.24 3.64
N PHE A 164 21.88 -2.05 4.16
CA PHE A 164 22.21 -0.89 5.02
C PHE A 164 23.18 0.10 4.36
N SER A 165 23.42 -0.04 3.06
CA SER A 165 24.24 0.90 2.33
C SER A 165 23.53 2.24 2.11
N TRP A 166 24.33 3.29 1.87
CA TRP A 166 23.79 4.61 1.52
C TRP A 166 23.00 4.60 0.20
N GLY A 167 23.45 3.84 -0.79
CA GLY A 167 22.76 3.72 -2.08
C GLY A 167 21.33 3.20 -1.92
N HIS A 168 21.14 2.15 -1.12
CA HIS A 168 19.81 1.63 -0.84
C HIS A 168 18.91 2.68 -0.16
N LEU A 169 19.42 3.38 0.87
CA LEU A 169 18.64 4.42 1.55
C LEU A 169 18.23 5.54 0.60
N VAL A 170 19.13 5.98 -0.28
CA VAL A 170 18.84 7.01 -1.29
C VAL A 170 17.75 6.53 -2.25
N ASP A 171 17.79 5.28 -2.70
CA ASP A 171 16.77 4.71 -3.58
C ASP A 171 15.40 4.65 -2.88
N ILE A 172 15.35 4.25 -1.61
CA ILE A 172 14.10 4.24 -0.83
C ILE A 172 13.53 5.67 -0.69
N LEU A 173 14.39 6.65 -0.42
CA LEU A 173 13.95 8.05 -0.32
C LEU A 173 13.48 8.59 -1.66
N ASN A 174 14.18 8.28 -2.75
CA ASN A 174 13.78 8.66 -4.11
C ASN A 174 12.44 8.03 -4.48
N GLU A 175 12.23 6.76 -4.16
CA GLU A 175 10.98 6.04 -4.39
C GLU A 175 9.81 6.71 -3.67
N GLN A 176 10.00 7.08 -2.40
CA GLN A 176 8.97 7.79 -1.63
C GLN A 176 8.73 9.22 -2.15
N LEU A 177 9.78 9.92 -2.57
CA LEU A 177 9.65 11.25 -3.18
C LEU A 177 8.93 11.19 -4.53
N LEU A 178 9.17 10.14 -5.31
CA LEU A 178 8.53 9.92 -6.60
C LEU A 178 7.04 9.57 -6.44
N THR A 179 6.69 8.70 -5.50
CA THR A 179 5.33 8.15 -5.42
C THR A 179 4.42 8.91 -4.46
N ALA A 180 4.99 9.53 -3.43
CA ALA A 180 4.25 10.20 -2.36
C ALA A 180 5.03 11.39 -1.75
N PRO A 181 5.41 12.41 -2.55
CA PRO A 181 6.43 13.42 -2.20
C PRO A 181 6.16 14.17 -0.89
N VAL A 182 4.89 14.39 -0.56
CA VAL A 182 4.49 15.17 0.63
C VAL A 182 4.13 14.29 1.82
N VAL A 183 3.95 12.98 1.62
CA VAL A 183 3.24 12.13 2.59
C VAL A 183 4.10 11.84 3.82
N LEU A 184 5.30 11.29 3.63
CA LEU A 184 6.21 11.01 4.74
C LEU A 184 6.70 12.30 5.43
N PRO A 185 7.10 13.38 4.73
CA PRO A 185 7.45 14.63 5.37
C PRO A 185 6.31 15.21 6.22
N ALA A 186 5.07 15.19 5.72
CA ALA A 186 3.93 15.68 6.48
C ALA A 186 3.64 14.81 7.71
N LEU A 187 3.71 13.47 7.59
CA LEU A 187 3.57 12.56 8.73
C LEU A 187 4.65 12.82 9.79
N ALA A 188 5.90 13.04 9.39
CA ALA A 188 7.00 13.37 10.29
C ALA A 188 6.78 14.71 11.02
N LEU A 189 6.33 15.75 10.29
CA LEU A 189 6.00 17.05 10.88
C LEU A 189 4.82 16.94 11.85
N LEU A 190 3.77 16.18 11.52
CA LEU A 190 2.65 15.95 12.43
C LEU A 190 3.10 15.20 13.69
N ALA A 191 3.97 14.20 13.56
CA ALA A 191 4.53 13.49 14.70
C ALA A 191 5.38 14.41 15.58
N ALA A 192 6.17 15.32 15.00
CA ALA A 192 7.02 16.25 15.73
C ALA A 192 6.22 17.40 16.41
N MET A 193 5.25 17.97 15.70
CA MET A 193 4.57 19.21 16.13
C MET A 193 3.22 18.96 16.82
N ALA A 194 2.58 17.82 16.57
CA ALA A 194 1.24 17.51 17.05
C ALA A 194 1.14 16.14 17.75
N TRP A 195 2.27 15.61 18.27
CA TRP A 195 2.36 14.27 18.89
C TRP A 195 1.20 13.94 19.82
N THR A 196 0.87 14.85 20.75
CA THR A 196 -0.17 14.65 21.76
C THR A 196 -1.56 14.44 21.17
N ARG A 197 -1.83 15.04 20.00
CA ARG A 197 -3.09 14.89 19.26
C ARG A 197 -3.11 13.66 18.38
N VAL A 198 -1.96 13.28 17.81
CA VAL A 198 -1.89 12.18 16.83
C VAL A 198 -1.55 10.81 17.43
N ARG A 199 -1.06 10.76 18.69
CA ARG A 199 -0.69 9.51 19.37
C ARG A 199 -1.88 8.59 19.67
N GLU A 200 -3.09 9.13 19.75
CA GLU A 200 -4.29 8.32 19.96
C GLU A 200 -4.63 7.58 18.67
N THR A 201 -4.73 6.26 18.76
CA THR A 201 -4.91 5.40 17.59
C THR A 201 -6.27 4.72 17.61
N SER A 202 -7.09 5.03 16.59
CA SER A 202 -8.32 4.31 16.31
C SER A 202 -8.03 2.92 15.73
N HIS A 203 -9.04 2.06 15.60
CA HIS A 203 -8.86 0.78 14.91
C HIS A 203 -8.47 0.98 13.44
N TRP A 204 -9.01 2.00 12.77
CA TRP A 204 -8.68 2.35 11.39
C TRP A 204 -7.22 2.79 11.26
N THR A 205 -6.77 3.64 12.17
CA THR A 205 -5.37 4.09 12.28
C THR A 205 -4.40 2.92 12.39
N ARG A 206 -4.68 1.96 13.28
CA ARG A 206 -3.80 0.79 13.47
C ARG A 206 -3.79 -0.12 12.24
N LEU A 207 -4.92 -0.25 11.55
CA LEU A 207 -4.98 -1.00 10.29
C LEU A 207 -4.11 -0.34 9.22
N LEU A 208 -4.20 0.99 9.07
CA LEU A 208 -3.37 1.76 8.14
C LEU A 208 -1.88 1.70 8.51
N LEU A 209 -1.54 1.81 9.80
CA LEU A 209 -0.15 1.65 10.26
C LEU A 209 0.41 0.27 9.93
N LEU A 210 -0.38 -0.79 10.09
CA LEU A 210 0.03 -2.15 9.70
C LEU A 210 0.19 -2.27 8.19
N ALA A 211 -0.78 -1.78 7.41
CA ALA A 211 -0.72 -1.83 5.95
C ALA A 211 0.49 -1.05 5.41
N SER A 212 0.66 0.21 5.83
CA SER A 212 1.81 1.06 5.46
C SER A 212 3.13 0.48 5.94
N GLY A 213 3.21 0.02 7.19
CA GLY A 213 4.44 -0.50 7.78
C GLY A 213 4.91 -1.80 7.11
N CYS A 214 3.99 -2.73 6.83
CA CYS A 214 4.34 -3.97 6.13
C CYS A 214 4.73 -3.72 4.67
N TYR A 215 4.07 -2.78 3.98
CA TYR A 215 4.44 -2.44 2.60
C TYR A 215 5.78 -1.70 2.53
N LEU A 216 6.04 -0.75 3.44
CA LEU A 216 7.35 -0.10 3.54
C LEU A 216 8.46 -1.08 3.89
N LEU A 217 8.18 -2.06 4.76
CA LEU A 217 9.13 -3.13 5.05
C LEU A 217 9.42 -3.97 3.81
N PHE A 218 8.40 -4.26 2.99
CA PHE A 218 8.59 -4.92 1.70
C PHE A 218 9.46 -4.08 0.76
N THR A 219 9.16 -2.79 0.59
CA THR A 219 9.99 -1.87 -0.20
C THR A 219 11.44 -1.83 0.28
N TRP A 220 11.67 -1.89 1.60
CA TRP A 220 13.02 -1.94 2.18
C TRP A 220 13.74 -3.29 2.00
N THR A 221 13.00 -4.40 1.92
CA THR A 221 13.62 -5.73 1.97
C THR A 221 13.71 -6.41 0.61
N TRP A 222 12.82 -6.07 -0.32
CA TRP A 222 12.74 -6.70 -1.64
C TRP A 222 13.85 -6.20 -2.57
N ASN A 223 14.50 -7.12 -3.30
CA ASN A 223 15.53 -6.76 -4.28
C ASN A 223 14.92 -6.21 -5.58
N PRO A 224 15.18 -4.95 -5.97
CA PRO A 224 14.80 -4.45 -7.29
C PRO A 224 15.90 -4.76 -8.30
N ASP A 225 15.68 -5.79 -9.10
CA ASP A 225 16.63 -6.30 -10.09
C ASP A 225 17.10 -5.24 -11.09
N TYR A 226 16.22 -4.31 -11.46
CA TYR A 226 16.56 -3.22 -12.38
C TYR A 226 17.01 -1.94 -11.67
N GLY A 227 17.10 -1.97 -10.33
CA GLY A 227 17.38 -0.83 -9.45
C GLY A 227 16.10 -0.07 -9.07
N GLY A 228 16.12 0.64 -7.94
CA GLY A 228 14.91 1.27 -7.39
C GLY A 228 14.26 2.27 -8.34
N GLN A 229 15.05 2.98 -9.15
CA GLN A 229 14.52 3.92 -10.14
C GLN A 229 13.70 3.24 -11.25
N ARG A 230 14.06 2.02 -11.65
CA ARG A 230 13.40 1.31 -12.76
C ARG A 230 12.21 0.50 -12.28
N ASP A 231 12.32 -0.11 -11.09
CA ASP A 231 11.27 -0.91 -10.45
C ASP A 231 10.38 -0.10 -9.50
N TRP A 232 10.22 1.20 -9.79
CA TRP A 232 9.44 2.11 -8.94
C TRP A 232 7.97 1.68 -8.85
N ASP A 233 7.44 1.14 -9.93
CA ASP A 233 6.06 0.69 -10.09
C ASP A 233 5.68 -0.49 -9.17
N LEU A 234 6.64 -1.36 -8.85
CA LEU A 234 6.49 -2.44 -7.88
C LEU A 234 6.22 -1.92 -6.47
N PHE A 235 6.82 -0.77 -6.11
CA PHE A 235 6.77 -0.19 -4.78
C PHE A 235 5.74 0.95 -4.66
N ALA A 236 5.35 1.56 -5.77
CA ALA A 236 4.37 2.63 -5.84
C ALA A 236 3.04 2.37 -5.12
N PRO A 237 2.49 1.14 -5.06
CA PRO A 237 1.25 0.89 -4.32
C PRO A 237 1.35 1.22 -2.82
N ALA A 238 2.56 1.24 -2.22
CA ALA A 238 2.79 1.60 -0.82
C ALA A 238 2.28 3.01 -0.46
N ALA A 239 2.26 3.92 -1.44
CA ALA A 239 1.82 5.30 -1.28
C ALA A 239 0.34 5.41 -0.85
N VAL A 240 -0.52 4.47 -1.26
CA VAL A 240 -1.97 4.52 -1.00
C VAL A 240 -2.30 4.43 0.49
N PRO A 241 -1.92 3.37 1.24
CA PRO A 241 -2.20 3.31 2.68
C PRO A 241 -1.49 4.43 3.45
N LEU A 242 -0.31 4.89 2.99
CA LEU A 242 0.39 6.03 3.59
C LEU A 242 -0.38 7.35 3.44
N ALA A 243 -0.94 7.62 2.26
CA ALA A 243 -1.74 8.82 2.02
C ALA A 243 -3.03 8.81 2.85
N LEU A 244 -3.68 7.64 2.99
CA LEU A 244 -4.83 7.48 3.87
C LEU A 244 -4.44 7.64 5.35
N LEU A 245 -3.26 7.17 5.74
CA LEU A 245 -2.72 7.38 7.09
C LEU A 245 -2.49 8.86 7.36
N LEU A 246 -1.92 9.60 6.40
CA LEU A 246 -1.76 11.05 6.51
C LEU A 246 -3.11 11.75 6.66
N ALA A 247 -4.11 11.43 5.83
CA ALA A 247 -5.43 12.03 5.94
C ALA A 247 -6.06 11.78 7.34
N ASP A 248 -5.95 10.56 7.85
CA ASP A 248 -6.42 10.18 9.20
C ASP A 248 -5.68 10.93 10.32
N ARG A 249 -4.34 11.08 10.22
CA ARG A 249 -3.55 11.85 11.20
C ARG A 249 -3.79 13.36 11.11
N LEU A 250 -3.99 13.88 9.90
CA LEU A 250 -4.24 15.30 9.66
C LEU A 250 -5.56 15.74 10.31
N MET A 251 -6.61 14.91 10.20
CA MET A 251 -7.88 15.15 10.89
C MET A 251 -7.74 15.16 12.41
N ALA A 252 -6.90 14.30 12.97
CA ALA A 252 -6.64 14.27 14.41
C ALA A 252 -5.83 15.51 14.87
N ALA A 253 -4.89 15.98 14.05
CA ALA A 253 -4.04 17.12 14.37
C ALA A 253 -4.75 18.47 14.23
N LEU A 254 -5.63 18.61 13.23
CA LEU A 254 -6.31 19.84 12.83
C LEU A 254 -7.84 19.68 12.98
N PRO A 255 -8.39 19.82 14.20
CA PRO A 255 -9.82 19.67 14.45
C PRO A 255 -10.67 20.79 13.84
N GLU A 256 -10.06 21.96 13.62
CA GLU A 256 -10.70 23.11 12.96
C GLU A 256 -10.82 22.86 11.45
N ALA A 257 -12.05 22.97 10.94
CA ALA A 257 -12.37 22.66 9.55
C ALA A 257 -11.57 23.53 8.57
N GLU A 258 -11.42 24.82 8.87
CA GLU A 258 -10.69 25.77 8.03
C GLU A 258 -9.20 25.42 7.94
N ALA A 259 -8.53 25.20 9.08
CA ALA A 259 -7.13 24.80 9.11
C ALA A 259 -6.88 23.47 8.38
N TYR A 260 -7.76 22.47 8.60
CA TYR A 260 -7.70 21.20 7.87
C TYR A 260 -7.79 21.38 6.36
N VAL A 261 -8.74 22.19 5.89
CA VAL A 261 -8.93 22.46 4.47
C VAL A 261 -7.75 23.22 3.88
N GLN A 262 -7.26 24.27 4.55
CA GLN A 262 -6.12 25.06 4.07
C GLN A 262 -4.85 24.22 3.93
N VAL A 263 -4.50 23.47 4.98
CA VAL A 263 -3.33 22.57 4.95
C VAL A 263 -3.54 21.44 3.93
N GLY A 264 -4.74 20.86 3.88
CA GLY A 264 -5.10 19.83 2.90
C GLY A 264 -4.93 20.30 1.47
N ILE A 265 -5.43 21.50 1.13
CA ILE A 265 -5.25 22.11 -0.21
C ILE A 265 -3.78 22.32 -0.52
N GLY A 266 -2.99 22.83 0.44
CA GLY A 266 -1.55 23.04 0.24
C GLY A 266 -0.80 21.74 -0.08
N LEU A 267 -1.09 20.67 0.68
CA LEU A 267 -0.50 19.34 0.44
C LEU A 267 -0.93 18.76 -0.91
N VAL A 268 -2.23 18.84 -1.23
CA VAL A 268 -2.78 18.38 -2.52
C VAL A 268 -2.16 19.15 -3.68
N ALA A 269 -2.01 20.47 -3.58
CA ALA A 269 -1.43 21.29 -4.65
C ALA A 269 0.03 20.93 -4.90
N ALA A 270 0.83 20.79 -3.84
CA ALA A 270 2.23 20.37 -3.95
C ALA A 270 2.37 18.97 -4.57
N GLN A 271 1.53 18.03 -4.14
CA GLN A 271 1.54 16.67 -4.67
C GLN A 271 1.04 16.60 -6.13
N ALA A 272 -0.01 17.35 -6.47
CA ALA A 272 -0.55 17.45 -7.82
C ALA A 272 0.48 18.04 -8.78
N PHE A 273 1.20 19.09 -8.37
CA PHE A 273 2.26 19.68 -9.19
C PHE A 273 3.34 18.64 -9.54
N HIS A 274 3.81 17.88 -8.55
CA HIS A 274 4.74 16.78 -8.78
C HIS A 274 4.17 15.72 -9.73
N THR A 275 2.96 15.23 -9.46
CA THR A 275 2.34 14.14 -10.24
C THR A 275 2.04 14.54 -11.67
N ILE A 276 1.61 15.78 -11.92
CA ILE A 276 1.43 16.31 -13.29
C ILE A 276 2.76 16.33 -14.03
N ALA A 277 3.83 16.84 -13.39
CA ALA A 277 5.16 16.87 -13.99
C ALA A 277 5.68 15.45 -14.28
N TRP A 278 5.46 14.51 -13.36
CA TRP A 278 5.84 13.11 -13.51
C TRP A 278 5.11 12.43 -14.67
N ILE A 279 3.79 12.58 -14.75
CA ILE A 279 3.00 12.04 -15.87
C ILE A 279 3.45 12.66 -17.18
N TYR A 280 3.60 13.98 -17.23
CA TYR A 280 4.05 14.68 -18.43
C TYR A 280 5.42 14.20 -18.90
N GLN A 281 6.39 14.04 -18.00
CA GLN A 281 7.73 13.54 -18.32
C GLN A 281 7.66 12.15 -18.98
N ASN A 282 6.77 11.28 -18.52
CA ASN A 282 6.58 9.94 -19.07
C ASN A 282 5.79 9.93 -20.40
N THR A 283 5.26 11.07 -20.86
CA THR A 283 4.72 11.19 -22.22
C THR A 283 5.76 11.65 -23.24
N GLN A 284 6.92 12.13 -22.79
CA GLN A 284 7.98 12.59 -23.70
C GLN A 284 8.66 11.40 -24.40
N PRO A 285 9.09 11.55 -25.67
CA PRO A 285 9.86 10.53 -26.35
C PRO A 285 11.13 10.21 -25.57
N TRP A 286 11.34 8.94 -25.20
CA TRP A 286 12.58 8.51 -24.60
C TRP A 286 13.69 8.50 -25.65
N SER A 287 14.66 9.41 -25.53
CA SER A 287 15.92 9.30 -26.26
C SER A 287 16.87 8.43 -25.45
N TRP A 288 17.32 7.33 -26.06
CA TRP A 288 18.45 6.60 -25.50
C TRP A 288 19.64 7.55 -25.39
N PRO A 289 20.35 7.58 -24.25
CA PRO A 289 21.62 8.29 -24.17
C PRO A 289 22.50 7.80 -25.33
N GLN A 290 22.87 8.71 -26.22
CA GLN A 290 23.88 8.40 -27.23
C GLN A 290 25.19 8.31 -26.46
N GLY A 291 25.65 7.07 -26.24
CA GLY A 291 26.94 6.77 -25.61
C GLY A 291 28.11 7.27 -26.45
#